data_AF-A0AAD6NQL8-F1
#
_entry.id   AF-A0AAD6NQL8-F1
#
_cell.length_a   1.000
_cell.length_b   1.000
_cell.length_c   1.000
_cell.angle_alpha   90.00
_cell.angle_beta   90.00
_cell.angle_gamma   90.00
#
_symmetry.space_group_name_H-M   'P 1'
#
loop_
_entity.id
_entity.type
_entity.pdbx_description
1 polymer ?
#
loop_
_entity_poly.entity_id
_entity_poly.type
_entity_poly.pdbx_seq_one_letter_code
_entity_poly.pdbx_strand_id
1 'polypeptide(L)'
;MIQLLYIAIFSEMGLILTLVFRSPLRKFVIMGLDRVKRGRGPVVVKTVSATIVVLFFSNVYTIVNIQNRKMEAGALNPTDEILMAMNLLQASLLGFMIFLALMIDRLHHYIRELRLLRKAMEAAKKQNRESECEAKAKEAEAAEAKAEALRKQSEGSLLQYDHLLEDNQSLRNQLESIDQNLSQSGGKKTM
;
A
#
# COMPACT_ATOMS: atom_id res chain seq x y z
N MET A 1 -1.60 -45.46 2.53
CA MET A 1 -0.96 -44.40 1.69
C MET A 1 -1.99 -43.51 1.01
N ILE A 2 -2.94 -44.06 0.23
CA ILE A 2 -3.96 -43.28 -0.50
C ILE A 2 -4.81 -42.37 0.40
N GLN A 3 -5.22 -42.84 1.59
CA GLN A 3 -5.97 -42.02 2.55
C GLN A 3 -5.20 -40.76 3.01
N LEU A 4 -3.88 -40.88 3.20
CA LEU A 4 -3.03 -39.73 3.57
C LEU A 4 -2.94 -38.71 2.43
N LEU A 5 -2.86 -39.18 1.18
CA LEU A 5 -2.88 -38.31 0.00
C LEU A 5 -4.21 -37.55 -0.08
N TYR A 6 -5.35 -38.20 0.15
CA TYR A 6 -6.65 -37.52 0.16
C TYR A 6 -6.77 -36.46 1.25
N ILE A 7 -6.33 -36.76 2.48
CA ILE A 7 -6.33 -35.78 3.58
C ILE A 7 -5.43 -34.59 3.23
N ALA A 8 -4.25 -34.85 2.67
CA ALA A 8 -3.33 -33.81 2.25
C ALA A 8 -3.94 -32.92 1.16
N ILE A 9 -4.53 -33.50 0.11
CA ILE A 9 -5.24 -32.77 -0.95
C ILE A 9 -6.36 -31.92 -0.37
N PHE A 10 -7.19 -32.50 0.51
CA PHE A 10 -8.31 -31.77 1.11
C PHE A 10 -7.83 -30.59 1.94
N SER A 11 -6.72 -30.75 2.68
CA SER A 11 -6.10 -29.67 3.43
C SER A 11 -5.53 -28.58 2.52
N GLU A 12 -4.88 -28.93 1.41
CA GLU A 12 -4.34 -27.98 0.44
C GLU A 12 -5.46 -27.21 -0.27
N MET A 13 -6.52 -27.90 -0.69
CA MET A 13 -7.71 -27.27 -1.27
C MET A 13 -8.37 -26.29 -0.29
N GLY A 14 -8.45 -26.65 1.01
CA GLY A 14 -8.89 -25.75 2.06
C GLY A 14 -8.00 -24.51 2.22
N LEU A 15 -6.68 -24.68 2.16
CA LEU A 15 -5.71 -23.57 2.17
C LEU A 15 -5.88 -22.65 0.95
N ILE A 16 -6.08 -23.21 -0.23
CA ILE A 16 -6.29 -22.42 -1.46
C ILE A 16 -7.61 -21.66 -1.40
N LEU A 17 -8.69 -22.32 -0.98
CA LEU A 17 -10.01 -21.69 -0.89
C LEU A 17 -10.00 -20.53 0.10
N THR A 18 -9.36 -20.70 1.26
CA THR A 18 -9.20 -19.64 2.27
C THR A 18 -8.31 -18.49 1.79
N LEU A 19 -7.30 -18.77 0.94
CA LEU A 19 -6.46 -17.75 0.30
C LEU A 19 -7.20 -16.95 -0.78
N VAL A 20 -8.06 -17.61 -1.57
CA VAL A 20 -8.84 -16.97 -2.65
C VAL A 20 -9.98 -16.12 -2.09
N PHE A 21 -10.72 -16.62 -1.11
CA PHE A 21 -11.82 -15.87 -0.50
C PHE A 21 -11.32 -14.66 0.29
N ARG A 22 -12.04 -13.54 0.21
CA ARG A 22 -11.73 -12.31 0.96
C ARG A 22 -12.16 -12.46 2.42
N SER A 23 -11.55 -13.40 3.12
CA SER A 23 -11.84 -13.77 4.49
C SER A 23 -10.78 -13.20 5.47
N PRO A 24 -11.13 -12.94 6.74
CA PRO A 24 -10.16 -12.59 7.78
C PRO A 24 -9.12 -13.72 8.00
N LEU A 25 -9.49 -14.96 7.70
CA LEU A 25 -8.63 -16.15 7.76
C LEU A 25 -7.41 -16.04 6.83
N ARG A 26 -7.53 -15.29 5.73
CA ARG A 26 -6.40 -15.01 4.84
C ARG A 26 -5.19 -14.46 5.59
N LYS A 27 -5.41 -13.58 6.58
CA LYS A 27 -4.29 -13.01 7.38
C LYS A 27 -3.58 -14.10 8.18
N PHE A 28 -4.33 -15.00 8.80
CA PHE A 28 -3.79 -16.13 9.57
C PHE A 28 -3.05 -17.12 8.68
N VAL A 29 -3.63 -17.50 7.53
CA VAL A 29 -2.99 -18.44 6.60
C VAL A 29 -1.67 -17.88 6.09
N ILE A 30 -1.61 -16.60 5.74
CA ILE A 30 -0.36 -16.00 5.28
C ILE A 30 0.66 -15.87 6.42
N MET A 31 0.22 -15.57 7.65
CA MET A 31 1.10 -15.56 8.83
C MET A 31 1.71 -16.96 9.08
N GLY A 32 0.90 -18.01 8.91
CA GLY A 32 1.35 -19.41 8.99
C GLY A 32 2.33 -19.76 7.88
N LEU A 33 2.02 -19.42 6.63
CA LEU A 33 2.92 -19.63 5.50
C LEU A 33 4.24 -18.87 5.64
N ASP A 34 4.20 -17.62 6.12
CA ASP A 34 5.40 -16.83 6.39
C ASP A 34 6.26 -17.51 7.47
N ARG A 35 5.66 -18.06 8.55
CA ARG A 35 6.42 -18.81 9.57
C ARG A 35 7.08 -20.07 9.00
N VAL A 36 6.34 -20.84 8.19
CA VAL A 36 6.86 -22.06 7.56
C VAL A 36 8.02 -21.74 6.61
N LYS A 37 7.97 -20.61 5.88
CA LYS A 37 9.00 -20.26 4.88
C LYS A 37 10.16 -19.39 5.36
N ARG A 38 10.10 -18.78 6.57
CA ARG A 38 11.11 -17.78 7.03
C ARG A 38 12.31 -18.36 7.79
N GLY A 39 12.34 -19.66 8.06
CA GLY A 39 13.43 -20.35 8.77
C GLY A 39 14.18 -21.39 7.92
N ARG A 40 14.43 -22.59 8.48
CA ARG A 40 14.91 -23.78 7.74
C ARG A 40 13.93 -24.30 6.68
N GLY A 41 12.75 -23.69 6.56
CA GLY A 41 11.68 -24.02 5.63
C GLY A 41 12.09 -24.23 4.18
N PRO A 42 12.90 -23.35 3.55
CA PRO A 42 13.31 -23.55 2.17
C PRO A 42 14.12 -24.82 1.94
N VAL A 43 14.91 -25.25 2.94
CA VAL A 43 15.69 -26.49 2.86
C VAL A 43 14.74 -27.68 2.97
N VAL A 44 13.83 -27.67 3.96
CA VAL A 44 12.86 -28.75 4.18
C VAL A 44 11.91 -28.90 2.99
N VAL A 45 11.43 -27.79 2.42
CA VAL A 45 10.55 -27.81 1.25
C VAL A 45 11.29 -28.40 0.04
N LYS A 46 12.56 -28.05 -0.18
CA LYS A 46 13.38 -28.63 -1.26
C LYS A 46 13.60 -30.13 -1.08
N THR A 47 13.91 -30.58 0.13
CA THR A 47 14.12 -32.02 0.39
C THR A 47 12.83 -32.81 0.27
N VAL A 48 11.73 -32.33 0.86
CA VAL A 48 10.42 -32.99 0.79
C VAL A 48 9.89 -33.01 -0.64
N SER A 49 10.03 -31.90 -1.38
CA SER A 49 9.67 -31.83 -2.79
C SER A 49 10.47 -32.84 -3.62
N ALA A 50 11.79 -32.93 -3.42
CA ALA A 50 12.61 -33.92 -4.09
C ALA A 50 12.16 -35.36 -3.77
N THR A 51 11.87 -35.67 -2.51
CA THR A 51 11.36 -36.99 -2.11
C THR A 51 10.03 -37.31 -2.78
N ILE A 52 9.08 -36.37 -2.81
CA ILE A 52 7.77 -36.56 -3.44
C ILE A 52 7.91 -36.79 -4.95
N VAL A 53 8.83 -36.08 -5.61
CA VAL A 53 9.13 -36.26 -7.04
C VAL A 53 9.72 -37.65 -7.31
N VAL A 54 10.66 -38.11 -6.49
CA VAL A 54 11.21 -39.48 -6.60
C VAL A 54 10.11 -40.53 -6.43
N LEU A 55 9.24 -40.35 -5.45
CA LEU A 55 8.09 -41.24 -5.24
C LEU A 55 7.14 -41.24 -6.44
N PHE A 56 6.88 -40.08 -7.04
CA PHE A 56 6.08 -39.98 -8.25
C PHE A 56 6.69 -40.78 -9.40
N PHE A 57 7.98 -40.61 -9.70
CA PHE A 57 8.66 -41.37 -10.75
C PHE A 57 8.71 -42.87 -10.47
N SER A 58 8.87 -43.29 -9.22
CA SER A 58 8.83 -44.71 -8.84
C SER A 58 7.47 -45.34 -9.14
N ASN A 59 6.37 -44.62 -8.93
CA ASN A 59 5.02 -45.11 -9.26
C ASN A 59 4.83 -45.18 -10.78
N VAL A 60 5.27 -44.16 -11.52
CA VAL A 60 5.21 -44.14 -13.00
C VAL A 60 6.03 -45.29 -13.61
N TYR A 61 7.24 -45.52 -13.11
CA TYR A 61 8.09 -46.62 -13.57
C TYR A 61 7.42 -47.98 -13.38
N THR A 62 6.75 -48.18 -12.25
CA THR A 62 6.04 -49.43 -11.96
C THR A 62 4.89 -49.66 -12.94
N ILE A 63 4.13 -48.61 -13.29
CA ILE A 63 3.06 -48.69 -14.30
C ILE A 63 3.61 -49.07 -15.66
N VAL A 64 4.69 -48.41 -16.10
CA VAL A 64 5.35 -48.69 -17.39
C VAL A 64 5.88 -50.11 -17.44
N ASN A 65 6.51 -50.60 -16.36
CA ASN A 65 7.01 -51.97 -16.27
C ASN A 65 5.87 -53.01 -16.37
N ILE A 66 4.73 -52.78 -15.72
CA ILE A 66 3.56 -53.66 -15.82
C ILE A 66 2.98 -53.64 -17.25
N GLN A 67 2.91 -52.46 -17.89
CA GLN A 67 2.44 -52.34 -19.27
C GLN A 67 3.38 -53.02 -20.29
N ASN A 68 4.69 -52.89 -20.13
CA ASN A 68 5.65 -53.58 -21.00
C ASN A 68 5.52 -55.10 -20.86
N ARG A 69 5.36 -55.61 -19.62
CA ARG A 69 5.07 -57.05 -19.38
C ARG A 69 3.76 -57.49 -20.02
N LYS A 70 2.72 -56.65 -20.01
CA LYS A 70 1.45 -56.92 -20.70
C LYS A 70 1.64 -57.07 -22.22
N MET A 71 2.51 -56.27 -22.82
CA MET A 71 2.82 -56.37 -24.26
C MET A 71 3.63 -57.61 -24.62
N GLU A 72 4.55 -58.04 -23.75
CA GLU A 72 5.40 -59.22 -23.98
C GLU A 72 4.68 -60.56 -23.72
N ALA A 73 3.83 -60.63 -22.69
CA ALA A 73 3.21 -61.88 -22.24
C ALA A 73 1.77 -62.11 -22.77
N GLY A 74 1.13 -61.10 -23.37
CA GLY A 74 -0.19 -61.22 -24.02
C GLY A 74 -1.40 -61.52 -23.13
N ALA A 75 -1.20 -61.92 -21.86
CA ALA A 75 -2.25 -62.24 -20.90
C ALA A 75 -2.04 -61.50 -19.58
N LEU A 76 -3.10 -60.86 -19.08
CA LEU A 76 -3.10 -60.17 -17.79
C LEU A 76 -3.45 -61.14 -16.67
N ASN A 77 -2.62 -61.20 -15.64
CA ASN A 77 -3.00 -61.81 -14.38
C ASN A 77 -4.00 -60.87 -13.68
N PRO A 78 -5.12 -61.36 -13.10
CA PRO A 78 -6.13 -60.50 -12.46
C PRO A 78 -5.57 -59.66 -11.31
N THR A 79 -4.45 -60.08 -10.70
CA THR A 79 -3.73 -59.31 -9.68
C THR A 79 -3.01 -58.08 -10.25
N ASP A 80 -2.49 -58.16 -11.48
CA ASP A 80 -1.74 -57.07 -12.11
C ASP A 80 -2.67 -55.94 -12.56
N GLU A 81 -3.92 -56.26 -12.88
CA GLU A 81 -4.95 -55.27 -13.22
C GLU A 81 -5.27 -54.36 -12.01
N ILE A 82 -5.44 -54.96 -10.83
CA ILE A 82 -5.68 -54.23 -9.58
C ILE A 82 -4.45 -53.39 -9.21
N LEU A 83 -3.24 -53.95 -9.34
CA LEU A 83 -2.00 -53.25 -9.02
C LEU A 83 -1.77 -52.06 -9.95
N MET A 84 -2.07 -52.21 -11.24
CA MET A 84 -1.98 -51.13 -12.22
C MET A 84 -2.96 -50.00 -11.90
N ALA A 85 -4.23 -50.31 -11.63
CA ALA A 85 -5.24 -49.31 -11.28
C ALA A 85 -4.86 -48.52 -10.01
N MET A 86 -4.35 -49.22 -8.99
CA MET A 86 -3.95 -48.58 -7.73
C MET A 86 -2.73 -47.67 -7.89
N ASN A 87 -1.71 -48.10 -8.63
CA ASN A 87 -0.54 -47.27 -8.92
C ASN A 87 -0.89 -46.08 -9.82
N LEU A 88 -1.80 -46.25 -10.78
CA LEU A 88 -2.28 -45.16 -11.64
C LEU A 88 -3.02 -44.10 -10.82
N LEU A 89 -3.91 -44.53 -9.91
CA LEU A 89 -4.60 -43.63 -8.98
C LEU A 89 -3.60 -42.91 -8.07
N GLN A 90 -2.64 -43.63 -7.50
CA GLN A 90 -1.62 -43.04 -6.63
C GLN A 90 -0.73 -42.04 -7.36
N ALA A 91 -0.31 -42.35 -8.60
CA ALA A 91 0.50 -41.44 -9.42
C ALA A 91 -0.26 -40.15 -9.76
N SER A 92 -1.51 -40.27 -10.21
CA SER A 92 -2.34 -39.09 -10.52
C SER A 92 -2.60 -38.20 -9.29
N LEU A 93 -2.86 -38.80 -8.12
CA LEU A 93 -3.00 -38.08 -6.86
C LEU A 93 -1.70 -37.38 -6.42
N LEU A 94 -0.55 -38.06 -6.54
CA LEU A 94 0.77 -37.46 -6.27
C LEU A 94 1.07 -36.30 -7.22
N GLY A 95 0.76 -36.45 -8.51
CA GLY A 95 0.91 -35.37 -9.49
C GLY A 95 0.04 -34.15 -9.15
N PHE A 96 -1.20 -34.39 -8.73
CA PHE A 96 -2.10 -33.31 -8.30
C PHE A 96 -1.59 -32.60 -7.04
N MET A 97 -1.09 -33.34 -6.05
CA MET A 97 -0.44 -32.77 -4.85
C MET A 97 0.76 -31.88 -5.20
N ILE A 98 1.64 -32.34 -6.09
CA ILE A 98 2.79 -31.53 -6.53
C ILE A 98 2.31 -30.24 -7.19
N PHE A 99 1.28 -30.33 -8.04
CA PHE A 99 0.70 -29.17 -8.70
C PHE A 99 0.11 -28.16 -7.70
N LEU A 100 -0.68 -28.63 -6.73
CA LEU A 100 -1.26 -27.79 -5.68
C LEU A 100 -0.17 -27.13 -4.82
N ALA A 101 0.85 -27.88 -4.40
CA ALA A 101 1.98 -27.36 -3.64
C ALA A 101 2.71 -26.22 -4.40
N LEU A 102 2.95 -26.37 -5.71
CA LEU A 102 3.54 -25.33 -6.56
C LEU A 102 2.61 -24.12 -6.71
N MET A 103 1.30 -24.34 -6.86
CA MET A 103 0.33 -23.26 -6.93
C MET A 103 0.30 -22.44 -5.63
N ILE A 104 0.38 -23.09 -4.46
CA ILE A 104 0.48 -22.43 -3.16
C ILE A 104 1.77 -21.62 -3.05
N ASP A 105 2.90 -22.13 -3.57
CA ASP A 105 4.16 -21.38 -3.61
C ASP A 105 4.03 -20.09 -4.43
N ARG A 106 3.47 -20.20 -5.64
CA ARG A 106 3.23 -19.06 -6.53
C ARG A 106 2.27 -18.04 -5.93
N LEU A 107 1.16 -18.49 -5.33
CA LEU A 107 0.20 -17.63 -4.64
C LEU A 107 0.84 -16.89 -3.45
N HIS A 108 1.69 -17.57 -2.68
CA HIS A 108 2.39 -16.96 -1.57
C HIS A 108 3.32 -15.82 -2.03
N HIS A 109 4.08 -16.05 -3.10
CA HIS A 109 4.95 -15.04 -3.69
C HIS A 109 4.14 -13.80 -4.12
N TYR A 110 3.06 -14.01 -4.89
CA TYR A 110 2.19 -12.93 -5.35
C TYR A 110 1.57 -12.13 -4.19
N ILE A 111 1.15 -12.81 -3.13
CA ILE A 111 0.60 -12.18 -1.93
C ILE A 111 1.65 -11.34 -1.20
N ARG A 112 2.89 -11.83 -1.10
CA ARG A 112 3.98 -11.10 -0.44
C ARG A 112 4.32 -9.83 -1.20
N GLU A 113 4.41 -9.91 -2.52
CA GLU A 113 4.68 -8.76 -3.39
C GLU A 113 3.57 -7.71 -3.30
N LEU A 114 2.30 -8.12 -3.39
CA LEU A 114 1.15 -7.22 -3.23
C LEU A 114 1.13 -6.51 -1.86
N ARG A 115 1.59 -7.17 -0.80
CA ARG A 115 1.68 -6.56 0.53
C ARG A 115 2.78 -5.52 0.62
N LEU A 116 3.95 -5.80 0.03
CA LEU A 116 5.07 -4.86 -0.01
C LEU A 116 4.67 -3.61 -0.80
N LEU A 117 4.06 -3.81 -1.97
CA LEU A 117 3.58 -2.72 -2.82
C LEU A 117 2.53 -1.86 -2.10
N ARG A 118 1.57 -2.48 -1.40
CA ARG A 118 0.57 -1.72 -0.61
C ARG A 118 1.22 -0.89 0.50
N LYS A 119 2.18 -1.45 1.24
CA LYS A 119 2.89 -0.71 2.29
C LYS A 119 3.70 0.45 1.73
N ALA A 120 4.36 0.26 0.59
CA ALA A 120 5.09 1.31 -0.10
C ALA A 120 4.15 2.44 -0.57
N MET A 121 2.99 2.09 -1.15
CA MET A 121 1.97 3.05 -1.55
C MET A 121 1.38 3.81 -0.36
N GLU A 122 1.08 3.13 0.75
CA GLU A 122 0.59 3.77 1.98
C GLU A 122 1.63 4.74 2.57
N ALA A 123 2.91 4.36 2.59
CA ALA A 123 4.00 5.22 3.04
C ALA A 123 4.18 6.45 2.12
N ALA A 124 4.20 6.25 0.80
CA ALA A 124 4.29 7.33 -0.17
C ALA A 124 3.10 8.30 -0.07
N LYS A 125 1.88 7.78 0.11
CA LYS A 125 0.68 8.60 0.32
C LYS A 125 0.75 9.41 1.61
N LYS A 126 1.33 8.85 2.68
CA LYS A 126 1.53 9.58 3.94
C LYS A 126 2.54 10.70 3.77
N GLN A 127 3.69 10.41 3.15
CA GLN A 127 4.72 11.41 2.87
C GLN A 127 4.19 12.55 2.00
N ASN A 128 3.43 12.23 0.94
CA ASN A 128 2.86 13.25 0.06
C ASN A 128 1.86 14.16 0.78
N ARG A 129 1.06 13.60 1.70
CA ARG A 129 0.16 14.39 2.55
C ARG A 129 0.90 15.27 3.53
N GLU A 130 1.97 14.75 4.14
CA GLU A 130 2.83 15.53 5.04
C GLU A 130 3.47 16.70 4.30
N SER A 131 4.02 16.48 3.09
CA SER A 131 4.60 17.56 2.27
C SER A 131 3.58 18.56 1.76
N GLU A 132 2.37 18.13 1.36
CA GLU A 132 1.29 19.03 0.96
C GLU A 132 0.82 19.91 2.13
N CYS A 133 0.74 19.36 3.34
CA CYS A 133 0.41 20.13 4.54
C CYS A 133 1.51 21.15 4.87
N GLU A 134 2.78 20.76 4.78
CA GLU A 134 3.90 21.66 5.06
C GLU A 134 3.97 22.81 4.04
N ALA A 135 3.73 22.52 2.75
CA ALA A 135 3.68 23.54 1.71
C ALA A 135 2.54 24.55 1.95
N LYS A 136 1.33 24.07 2.29
CA LYS A 136 0.19 24.95 2.59
C LYS A 136 0.41 25.78 3.86
N ALA A 137 1.07 25.24 4.87
CA ALA A 137 1.41 25.98 6.08
C ALA A 137 2.37 27.13 5.77
N LYS A 138 3.43 26.88 4.99
CA LYS A 138 4.38 27.93 4.55
C LYS A 138 3.70 29.01 3.70
N GLU A 139 2.78 28.60 2.82
CA GLU A 139 2.02 29.55 2.00
C GLU A 139 1.07 30.42 2.86
N ALA A 140 0.42 29.83 3.87
CA ALA A 140 -0.41 30.56 4.82
C ALA A 140 0.42 31.54 5.67
N GLU A 141 1.56 31.11 6.24
CA GLU A 141 2.46 31.99 6.99
C GLU A 141 2.98 33.16 6.14
N ALA A 142 3.34 32.89 4.87
CA ALA A 142 3.77 33.94 3.95
C ALA A 142 2.63 34.93 3.62
N ALA A 143 1.40 34.43 3.46
CA ALA A 143 0.23 35.27 3.22
C ALA A 143 -0.11 36.12 4.45
N GLU A 144 -0.02 35.57 5.67
CA GLU A 144 -0.23 36.29 6.93
C GLU A 144 0.82 37.38 7.12
N ALA A 145 2.10 37.07 6.93
CA ALA A 145 3.17 38.07 7.04
C ALA A 145 2.99 39.21 6.03
N LYS A 146 2.54 38.90 4.80
CA LYS A 146 2.24 39.92 3.79
C LYS A 146 1.01 40.76 4.18
N ALA A 147 -0.03 40.14 4.74
CA ALA A 147 -1.21 40.85 5.22
C ALA A 147 -0.88 41.79 6.39
N GLU A 148 -0.07 41.35 7.35
CA GLU A 148 0.40 42.18 8.46
C GLU A 148 1.26 43.35 7.98
N ALA A 149 2.16 43.12 7.01
CA ALA A 149 2.98 44.18 6.44
C ALA A 149 2.11 45.25 5.75
N LEU A 150 1.12 44.83 4.96
CA LEU A 150 0.14 45.75 4.35
C LEU A 150 -0.68 46.48 5.41
N ARG A 151 -1.06 45.80 6.49
CA ARG A 151 -1.82 46.42 7.59
C ARG A 151 -1.00 47.53 8.25
N LYS A 152 0.26 47.26 8.59
CA LYS A 152 1.19 48.27 9.14
C LYS A 152 1.41 49.43 8.18
N GLN A 153 1.52 49.16 6.88
CA GLN A 153 1.62 50.21 5.86
C GLN A 153 0.38 51.10 5.82
N SER A 154 -0.81 50.51 5.90
CA SER A 154 -2.07 51.25 5.91
C SER A 154 -2.25 52.07 7.19
N GLU A 155 -1.91 51.52 8.36
CA GLU A 155 -1.91 52.22 9.65
C GLU A 155 -0.95 53.42 9.62
N GLY A 156 0.26 53.25 9.08
CA GLY A 156 1.22 54.34 8.93
C GLY A 156 0.73 55.44 7.97
N SER A 157 0.02 55.08 6.91
CA SER A 157 -0.58 56.03 5.97
C SER A 157 -1.73 56.81 6.61
N LEU A 158 -2.52 56.15 7.47
CA LEU A 158 -3.62 56.78 8.21
C LEU A 158 -3.11 57.83 9.20
N LEU A 159 -2.03 57.52 9.94
CA LEU A 159 -1.39 58.48 10.84
C LEU A 159 -0.84 59.71 10.10
N GLN A 160 -0.25 59.53 8.91
CA GLN A 160 0.18 60.66 8.09
C GLN A 160 -1.00 61.52 7.64
N TYR A 161 -2.13 60.91 7.30
CA TYR A 161 -3.34 61.63 6.92
C TYR A 161 -3.88 62.48 8.09
N ASP A 162 -3.94 61.92 9.30
CA ASP A 162 -4.40 62.64 10.50
C ASP A 162 -3.50 63.84 10.82
N HIS A 163 -2.17 63.67 10.80
CA HIS A 163 -1.23 64.78 10.99
C HIS A 163 -1.41 65.88 9.94
N LEU A 164 -1.60 65.51 8.66
CA LEU A 164 -1.82 66.48 7.59
C LEU A 164 -3.14 67.25 7.79
N LEU A 165 -4.16 66.60 8.35
CA LEU A 165 -5.46 67.22 8.64
C LEU A 165 -5.32 68.26 9.77
N GLU A 166 -4.56 67.94 10.82
CA GLU A 166 -4.22 68.88 11.90
C GLU A 166 -3.44 70.08 11.38
N ASP A 167 -2.42 69.86 10.55
CA ASP A 167 -1.66 70.95 9.90
C ASP A 167 -2.56 71.85 9.05
N ASN A 168 -3.49 71.27 8.29
CA ASN A 168 -4.46 72.02 7.49
C ASN A 168 -5.40 72.86 8.37
N GLN A 169 -5.84 72.35 9.52
CA GLN A 169 -6.63 73.14 10.48
C GLN A 169 -5.80 74.27 11.09
N SER A 170 -4.55 73.99 11.49
CA SER A 170 -3.61 75.00 11.98
C SER A 170 -3.41 76.13 10.97
N LEU A 171 -3.18 75.79 9.70
CA LEU A 171 -3.04 76.77 8.62
C LEU A 171 -4.32 77.60 8.41
N ARG A 172 -5.49 76.98 8.49
CA ARG A 172 -6.78 77.70 8.44
C ARG A 172 -6.92 78.68 9.60
N ASN A 173 -6.61 78.25 10.82
CA ASN A 173 -6.66 79.09 12.01
C ASN A 173 -5.66 80.26 11.90
N GLN A 174 -4.45 80.02 11.36
CA GLN A 174 -3.48 81.07 11.08
C GLN A 174 -4.05 82.09 10.08
N LEU A 175 -4.66 81.65 8.98
CA LEU A 175 -5.27 82.53 7.98
C LEU A 175 -6.37 83.40 8.60
N GLU A 176 -7.26 82.80 9.39
CA GLU A 176 -8.36 83.52 10.05
C GLU A 176 -7.84 84.57 11.04
N SER A 177 -6.78 84.24 11.80
CA SER A 177 -6.14 85.20 12.71
C SER A 177 -5.51 86.38 11.97
N ILE A 178 -4.96 86.17 10.77
CA ILE A 178 -4.41 87.24 9.91
C ILE A 178 -5.53 88.13 9.39
N ASP A 179 -6.63 87.54 8.92
CA ASP A 179 -7.78 88.28 8.37
C ASP A 179 -8.47 89.15 9.44
N GLN A 180 -8.61 88.64 10.67
CA GLN A 180 -9.12 89.41 11.81
C GLN A 180 -8.19 90.57 12.18
N ASN A 181 -6.87 90.36 12.18
CA ASN A 181 -5.89 91.43 12.42
C ASN A 181 -5.90 92.48 11.30
N LEU A 182 -6.07 92.08 10.04
CA LEU A 182 -6.20 93.00 8.90
C LEU A 182 -7.48 93.83 8.99
N SER A 183 -8.59 93.21 9.40
CA SER A 183 -9.87 93.89 9.62
C SER A 183 -9.79 94.91 10.78
N GLN A 184 -9.07 94.59 11.86
CA GLN A 184 -8.78 95.55 12.95
C GLN A 184 -7.82 96.68 12.53
N SER A 185 -6.89 96.41 11.61
CA SER A 185 -5.98 97.43 11.05
C SER A 185 -6.67 98.33 10.01
N GLY A 186 -7.63 97.81 9.26
CA GLY A 186 -8.44 98.57 8.29
C GLY A 186 -9.43 99.54 8.96
N GLY A 187 -9.94 99.20 10.14
CA GLY A 187 -10.85 100.06 10.92
C GLY A 187 -10.21 101.30 11.56
N LYS A 188 -8.87 101.42 11.53
CA LYS A 188 -8.14 102.59 12.09
C LYS A 188 -7.90 103.73 11.09
N LYS A 189 -8.44 103.65 9.87
CA LYS A 189 -8.22 104.66 8.82
C LYS A 189 -9.50 105.16 8.16
N THR A 190 -10.44 105.64 8.95
CA THR A 190 -11.46 106.63 8.54
C THR A 190 -11.83 107.45 9.77
N MET A 191 -11.14 108.58 9.89
CA MET A 191 -11.55 109.75 10.66
C MET A 191 -11.96 110.82 9.65
#